data_AF-A0A932ZMU1-F1
#
_entry.id   AF-A0A932ZMU1-F1
#
_cell.length_a   1.000
_cell.length_b   1.000
_cell.length_c   1.000
_cell.angle_alpha   90.00
_cell.angle_beta   90.00
_cell.angle_gamma   90.00
#
_symmetry.space_group_name_H-M   'P 1'
#
loop_
_entity.id
_entity.type
_entity.pdbx_description
1 polymer ?
#
loop_
_entity_poly.entity_id
_entity_poly.type
_entity_poly.pdbx_seq_one_letter_code
_entity_poly.pdbx_strand_id
1 'polypeptide(L)' 'MKKIHLTGICGAGMGSLAGLLKEAGFDVRGSDQLFYPPMSDQLKTLQ' A
#
# COMPACT_ATOMS: atom_id res chain seq x y z
N MET A 1 0.47 17.47 6.67
CA MET A 1 0.63 16.00 6.58
C MET A 1 0.99 15.64 5.15
N LYS A 2 2.11 14.93 4.93
CA LYS A 2 2.55 14.54 3.58
C LYS A 2 1.84 13.23 3.19
N LYS A 3 1.15 13.25 2.05
CA LYS A 3 0.47 12.09 1.47
C LYS A 3 1.41 11.40 0.48
N ILE A 4 1.60 10.10 0.62
CA ILE A 4 2.46 9.31 -0.26
C ILE A 4 1.58 8.35 -1.06
N HIS A 5 1.70 8.40 -2.39
CA HIS A 5 0.98 7.50 -3.29
C HIS A 5 1.94 6.47 -3.88
N LEU A 6 1.72 5.18 -3.58
CA LEU A 6 2.52 4.06 -4.06
C LEU A 6 1.81 3.38 -5.23
N THR A 7 2.37 3.49 -6.43
CA THR A 7 1.93 2.72 -7.59
C THR A 7 2.60 1.35 -7.58
N GLY A 8 1.83 0.25 -7.65
CA GLY A 8 2.38 -1.11 -7.53
C GLY A 8 2.48 -1.61 -6.08
N ILE A 9 1.57 -1.18 -5.21
CA ILE A 9 1.60 -1.49 -3.78
C ILE A 9 1.36 -2.97 -3.46
N CYS A 10 0.80 -3.78 -4.38
CA CYS A 10 0.69 -5.24 -4.21
C CYS A 10 2.05 -5.95 -4.29
N GLY A 11 3.13 -5.28 -4.67
CA GLY A 11 4.47 -5.87 -4.58
C GLY A 11 4.83 -6.21 -3.14
N ALA A 12 5.31 -7.43 -2.87
CA ALA A 12 5.67 -7.87 -1.51
C ALA A 12 6.66 -6.91 -0.80
N GLY A 13 7.57 -6.28 -1.55
CA GLY A 13 8.46 -5.24 -1.01
C GLY A 13 7.78 -3.90 -0.75
N MET A 14 6.77 -3.55 -1.55
CA MET A 14 6.05 -2.27 -1.46
C MET A 14 5.05 -2.27 -0.30
N GLY A 15 4.47 -3.43 0.05
CA GLY A 15 3.64 -3.58 1.24
C GLY A 15 4.39 -3.31 2.55
N SER A 16 5.61 -3.85 2.70
CA SER A 16 6.47 -3.58 3.86
C SER A 16 6.86 -2.10 3.95
N LEU A 17 7.21 -1.48 2.82
CA LEU A 17 7.51 -0.05 2.77
C LEU A 17 6.30 0.82 3.13
N ALA A 18 5.10 0.45 2.64
CA ALA A 18 3.86 1.14 2.98
C ALA A 18 3.56 1.08 4.48
N GLY A 19 3.78 -0.08 5.11
CA GLY A 19 3.66 -0.27 6.55
C GLY A 19 4.58 0.68 7.34
N LEU A 20 5.87 0.69 7.00
CA LEU A 20 6.86 1.57 7.65
C LEU A 20 6.51 3.06 7.50
N LEU A 21 6.04 3.47 6.32
CA LEU A 21 5.62 4.85 6.07
C LEU A 21 4.36 5.21 6.87
N LYS A 22 3.44 4.27 7.06
CA LYS A 22 2.25 4.46 7.91
C LYS A 22 2.62 4.58 9.39
N GLU A 23 3.55 3.76 9.88
CA GLU A 23 4.11 3.87 11.23
C GLU A 23 4.86 5.18 11.47
N ALA A 24 5.55 5.70 10.44
CA ALA A 24 6.23 6.98 10.49
C ALA A 24 5.26 8.19 10.44
N GLY A 25 3.94 7.97 10.43
CA GLY A 25 2.91 9.02 10.47
C GLY A 25 2.59 9.66 9.12
N PHE A 26 2.96 9.01 8.01
CA PHE A 26 2.56 9.44 6.67
C PHE A 26 1.22 8.83 6.25
N ASP A 27 0.42 9.59 5.51
CA ASP A 27 -0.82 9.09 4.88
C ASP A 27 -0.43 8.37 3.59
N VAL A 28 -0.28 7.05 3.69
CA VAL A 28 0.14 6.18 2.59
C VAL A 28 -1.09 5.63 1.90
N ARG A 29 -1.19 5.86 0.59
CA ARG A 29 -2.21 5.28 -0.28
C ARG A 29 -1.51 4.55 -1.40
N GLY A 30 -2.16 3.55 -1.98
CA GLY A 30 -1.60 2.90 -3.14
C GLY A 30 -2.65 2.48 -4.15
N SER A 31 -2.20 2.37 -5.39
CA SER A 31 -2.97 1.85 -6.52
C SER A 31 -2.11 0.80 -7.20
N ASP A 32 -2.69 -0.36 -7.50
CA ASP A 32 -2.02 -1.40 -8.29
C ASP A 32 -2.84 -1.69 -9.55
N GLN A 33 -2.18 -2.10 -10.63
CA GLN A 33 -2.87 -2.56 -11.85
C GLN A 33 -3.17 -4.06 -11.81
N LEU A 34 -2.45 -4.84 -10.98
CA LEU A 34 -2.68 -6.27 -10.77
C LEU A 34 -3.58 -6.49 -9.55
N PHE A 35 -4.84 -6.05 -9.63
CA PHE A 35 -5.88 -6.47 -8.70
C PHE A 35 -6.32 -7.90 -9.02
N TYR A 36 -5.49 -8.87 -8.63
CA TYR A 36 -5.88 -10.28 -8.65
C TYR A 36 -6.20 -10.75 -7.21
N PRO A 37 -7.32 -11.48 -7.00
CA PRO A 37 -7.54 -12.18 -5.75
C PRO A 37 -6.42 -13.21 -5.55
N PRO A 38 -5.78 -13.34 -4.36
CA PRO A 38 -6.18 -12.83 -3.04
C PRO A 38 -5.51 -11.51 -2.60
N MET A 39 -4.69 -10.88 -3.44
CA MET A 39 -3.91 -9.68 -3.06
C MET A 39 -4.78 -8.42 -2.90
N SER A 40 -5.92 -8.40 -3.59
CA SER A 40 -6.91 -7.30 -3.57
C SER A 40 -7.56 -7.09 -2.19
N ASP A 41 -7.83 -8.17 -1.46
CA ASP A 41 -8.46 -8.12 -0.14
C ASP A 41 -7.47 -7.69 0.96
N GLN A 42 -6.21 -8.10 0.83
CA GLN A 42 -5.15 -7.61 1.73
C GLN A 42 -4.96 -6.10 1.63
N LEU A 43 -5.02 -5.56 0.41
CA LEU A 43 -4.85 -4.13 0.19
C LEU A 43 -6.01 -3.30 0.76
N LYS A 44 -7.24 -3.79 0.66
CA LYS A 44 -8.43 -3.16 1.27
C LYS A 44 -8.37 -3.10 2.79
N THR A 45 -7.66 -4.03 3.42
CA THR A 45 -7.50 -4.06 4.88
C THR A 45 -6.46 -3.03 5.35
N LEU A 46 -5.59 -2.57 4.45
CA LEU A 46 -4.50 -1.63 4.74
C LEU A 46 -4.82 -0.16 4.40
N GLN A 47 -5.85 0.09 3.58
CA GLN A 47 -6.33 1.43 3.22
C GLN A 47 -7.01 2.15 4.39
#